data_AF-A0A973DQJ2-F1
#
_entry.id   AF-A0A973DQJ2-F1
#
_cell.length_a   1.000
_cell.length_b   1.000
_cell.length_c   1.000
_cell.angle_alpha   90.00
_cell.angle_beta   90.00
_cell.angle_gamma   90.00
#
_symmetry.space_group_name_H-M   'P 1'
#
loop_
_entity.id
_entity.type
_entity.pdbx_description
1 polymer ?
#
loop_
_entity_poly.entity_id
_entity_poly.type
_entity_poly.pdbx_seq_one_letter_code
_entity_poly.pdbx_strand_id
1 'polypeptide(L)'
;KAVQDHGIQQDIAHLPILAATSPYLAGGRAGPMFYARIPLGPVTQKHVSQIAPFRDDVCAVVVTGADLYNWLERSCMAYCLTEDGGSLTDEGIPSFNFDSIFGTQAIYDPRQTKQDDHLRA
;
A
#
# COMPACT_ATOMS: atom_id res chain seq x y z
N LYS A 1 -9.00 -9.66 18.06
CA LYS A 1 -8.30 -10.87 17.57
C LYS A 1 -6.93 -10.86 18.23
N ALA A 2 -6.61 -11.83 19.09
CA ALA A 2 -5.41 -11.79 19.91
C ALA A 2 -4.15 -11.74 19.02
N VAL A 3 -3.30 -10.73 19.22
CA VAL A 3 -1.93 -10.74 18.73
C VAL A 3 -1.24 -11.85 19.51
N GLN A 4 -0.85 -12.91 18.78
CA GLN A 4 -0.17 -14.05 19.37
C GLN A 4 1.24 -13.58 19.77
N ASP A 5 1.44 -13.36 21.07
CA ASP A 5 2.74 -12.97 21.64
C ASP A 5 3.70 -14.17 21.55
N HIS A 6 4.40 -14.27 20.43
CA HIS A 6 5.40 -15.31 20.18
C HIS A 6 6.76 -14.97 20.81
N GLY A 7 6.84 -14.57 22.07
CA GLY A 7 8.12 -14.51 22.81
C GLY A 7 9.24 -13.63 22.21
N ILE A 8 8.94 -12.72 21.27
CA ILE A 8 9.92 -11.89 20.54
C ILE A 8 10.12 -10.52 21.21
N GLN A 9 10.20 -10.44 22.53
CA GLN A 9 10.15 -9.13 23.20
C GLN A 9 11.52 -8.50 23.51
N GLN A 10 12.64 -9.23 23.34
CA GLN A 10 13.95 -8.72 23.78
C GLN A 10 14.99 -8.47 22.68
N ASP A 11 14.74 -8.84 21.42
CA ASP A 11 15.77 -8.70 20.38
C ASP A 11 15.24 -8.27 19.00
N ILE A 12 14.32 -7.30 18.98
CA ILE A 12 13.87 -6.63 17.73
C ILE A 12 14.23 -5.16 17.68
N ALA A 13 14.73 -4.60 18.78
CA ALA A 13 15.04 -3.18 18.90
C ALA A 13 16.13 -2.71 17.90
N HIS A 14 16.94 -3.65 17.40
CA HIS A 14 17.99 -3.39 16.42
C HIS A 14 17.49 -3.47 14.96
N LEU A 15 16.27 -3.99 14.73
CA LEU A 15 15.74 -4.15 13.38
C LEU A 15 15.33 -2.79 12.80
N PRO A 16 15.50 -2.58 11.48
CA PRO A 16 15.01 -1.39 10.82
C PRO A 16 13.49 -1.31 10.89
N ILE A 17 12.97 -0.12 11.16
CA ILE A 17 11.53 0.15 11.14
C ILE A 17 11.15 0.65 9.76
N LEU A 18 10.19 -0.03 9.14
CA LEU A 18 9.55 0.37 7.89
C LEU A 18 8.09 0.75 8.18
N ALA A 19 7.53 1.69 7.43
CA ALA A 19 6.13 2.09 7.56
C ALA A 19 5.38 1.80 6.26
N ALA A 20 4.37 0.95 6.33
CA ALA A 20 3.50 0.61 5.20
C ALA A 20 2.15 1.32 5.33
N THR A 21 1.63 1.84 4.22
CA THR A 21 0.29 2.45 4.15
C THR A 21 -0.32 2.29 2.77
N SER A 22 -1.60 1.95 2.74
CA SER A 22 -2.38 1.86 1.51
C SER A 22 -3.21 3.14 1.30
N PRO A 23 -3.31 3.65 0.06
CA PRO A 23 -4.09 4.85 -0.21
C PRO A 23 -5.58 4.52 -0.38
N TYR A 24 -6.43 5.34 0.26
CA TYR A 24 -7.88 5.25 0.06
C TYR A 24 -8.37 6.14 -1.08
N LEU A 25 -8.10 7.45 -1.00
CA LEU A 25 -8.51 8.42 -2.03
C LEU A 25 -7.48 8.50 -3.17
N ALA A 26 -7.43 7.45 -4.00
CA ALA A 26 -6.44 7.26 -5.05
C ALA A 26 -7.00 7.36 -6.48
N GLY A 27 -8.21 7.88 -6.68
CA GLY A 27 -8.86 7.91 -8.00
C GLY A 27 -9.25 6.51 -8.51
N GLY A 28 -8.86 6.21 -9.76
CA GLY A 28 -9.06 4.92 -10.41
C GLY A 28 -10.55 4.55 -10.53
N ARG A 29 -10.92 3.35 -10.06
CA ARG A 29 -12.28 2.79 -10.14
C ARG A 29 -13.38 3.71 -9.57
N ALA A 30 -13.05 4.53 -8.57
CA ALA A 30 -14.00 5.47 -7.97
C ALA A 30 -14.11 6.80 -8.74
N GLY A 31 -13.36 6.95 -9.83
CA GLY A 31 -13.41 8.08 -10.75
C GLY A 31 -12.42 9.20 -10.43
N PRO A 32 -12.29 10.18 -11.35
CA PRO A 32 -11.28 11.24 -11.27
C PRO A 32 -11.51 12.25 -10.13
N MET A 33 -12.69 12.23 -9.49
CA MET A 33 -12.99 13.08 -8.34
C MET A 33 -12.66 12.42 -7.00
N PHE A 34 -12.16 11.18 -6.99
CA PHE A 34 -11.87 10.40 -5.79
C PHE A 34 -10.44 10.64 -5.27
N TYR A 35 -10.06 11.92 -5.17
CA TYR A 35 -8.78 12.35 -4.61
C TYR A 35 -9.02 13.31 -3.44
N ALA A 36 -8.09 13.30 -2.48
CA ALA A 36 -8.09 14.28 -1.39
C ALA A 36 -7.58 15.64 -1.89
N ARG A 37 -8.43 16.67 -1.83
CA ARG A 37 -8.02 18.06 -2.10
C ARG A 37 -7.79 18.80 -0.79
N ILE A 38 -6.52 18.97 -0.41
CA ILE A 38 -6.13 19.73 0.77
C ILE A 38 -5.67 21.13 0.31
N PRO A 39 -6.42 22.21 0.62
CA PRO A 39 -6.01 23.56 0.25
C PRO A 39 -4.79 24.00 1.08
N LEU A 40 -4.05 24.98 0.56
CA LEU A 40 -2.97 25.64 1.32
C LEU A 40 -3.51 26.20 2.64
N GLY A 41 -2.74 26.02 3.72
CA GLY A 41 -3.11 26.45 5.07
C GLY A 41 -3.04 25.31 6.08
N PRO A 42 -3.66 25.49 7.27
CA PRO A 42 -3.63 24.48 8.32
C PRO A 42 -4.30 23.17 7.90
N VAL A 43 -3.66 22.04 8.23
CA VAL A 43 -4.28 20.72 8.11
C VAL A 43 -5.33 20.58 9.21
N THR A 44 -6.56 20.27 8.83
CA THR A 44 -7.68 20.09 9.76
C THR A 44 -7.94 18.62 10.00
N GLN A 45 -8.63 18.29 11.10
CA GLN A 45 -9.08 16.91 11.36
C GLN A 45 -9.94 16.34 10.22
N LYS A 46 -10.71 17.20 9.53
CA LYS A 46 -11.49 16.84 8.36
C LYS A 46 -10.62 16.35 7.20
N HIS A 47 -9.45 16.96 6.98
CA HIS A 47 -8.50 16.51 5.95
C HIS A 47 -7.94 15.13 6.32
N VAL A 48 -7.62 14.90 7.59
CA VAL A 48 -7.11 13.60 8.07
C VAL A 48 -8.16 12.51 7.90
N SER A 49 -9.41 12.77 8.29
CA SER A 49 -10.51 11.80 8.15
C SER A 49 -10.87 11.48 6.69
N GLN A 50 -10.46 12.33 5.73
CA GLN A 50 -10.62 12.02 4.31
C GLN A 50 -9.58 11.00 3.83
N ILE A 51 -8.33 11.09 4.31
CA ILE A 51 -7.23 10.22 3.88
C ILE A 51 -7.29 8.85 4.56
N ALA A 52 -7.64 8.83 5.85
CA ALA A 52 -7.81 7.61 6.65
C ALA A 52 -9.26 7.54 7.17
N PRO A 53 -10.21 7.12 6.33
CA PRO A 53 -11.63 7.13 6.68
C PRO A 53 -12.02 6.02 7.65
N PHE A 54 -11.21 4.96 7.74
CA PHE A 54 -11.44 3.84 8.62
C PHE A 54 -10.59 3.94 9.87
N ARG A 55 -11.12 3.35 10.94
CA ARG A 55 -10.42 3.23 12.22
C ARG A 55 -9.60 1.94 12.21
N ASP A 56 -8.65 1.86 11.29
CA ASP A 56 -7.72 0.74 11.23
C ASP A 56 -6.74 0.86 12.40
N ASP A 57 -6.53 -0.25 13.11
CA ASP A 57 -5.54 -0.30 14.18
C ASP A 57 -4.14 -0.33 13.58
N VAL A 58 -3.25 0.51 14.12
CA VAL A 58 -1.82 0.45 13.76
C VAL A 58 -1.20 -0.78 14.42
N CYS A 59 -0.61 -1.66 13.63
CA CYS A 59 0.08 -2.85 14.10
C CYS A 59 1.53 -2.88 13.62
N ALA A 60 2.37 -3.62 14.35
CA ALA A 60 3.74 -3.92 13.96
C ALA A 60 3.86 -5.44 13.75
N VAL A 61 4.55 -5.81 12.67
CA VAL A 61 4.87 -7.20 12.34
C VAL A 61 6.35 -7.31 12.03
N VAL A 62 6.98 -8.41 12.45
CA VAL A 62 8.35 -8.74 12.04
C VAL A 62 8.25 -9.56 10.77
N VAL A 63 8.90 -9.10 9.70
CA VAL A 63 8.89 -9.74 8.39
C VAL A 63 10.31 -10.05 7.94
N THR A 64 10.48 -11.12 7.16
CA THR A 64 11.76 -11.38 6.49
C THR A 64 11.91 -10.50 5.25
N GLY A 65 13.11 -10.44 4.68
CA GLY A 65 13.32 -9.78 3.39
C GLY A 65 12.51 -10.41 2.25
N ALA A 66 12.25 -11.73 2.31
CA ALA A 66 11.40 -12.41 1.33
C ALA A 66 9.93 -12.02 1.47
N ASP A 67 9.43 -11.88 2.70
CA ASP A 67 8.07 -11.41 2.95
C ASP A 67 7.90 -9.96 2.46
N LEU A 68 8.88 -9.10 2.73
CA LEU A 68 8.89 -7.72 2.25
C LEU A 68 8.92 -7.65 0.71
N TYR A 69 9.72 -8.48 0.06
CA TYR A 69 9.76 -8.58 -1.40
C TYR A 69 8.41 -9.01 -1.96
N ASN A 70 7.79 -10.05 -1.41
CA ASN A 70 6.47 -10.52 -1.84
C ASN A 70 5.38 -9.45 -1.63
N TRP A 71 5.46 -8.67 -0.56
CA TRP A 71 4.56 -7.54 -0.32
C TRP A 71 4.72 -6.46 -1.41
N LEU A 72 5.96 -6.11 -1.76
CA LEU A 72 6.23 -5.16 -2.84
C LEU A 72 5.74 -5.69 -4.19
N GLU A 73 5.98 -6.96 -4.51
CA GLU A 73 5.47 -7.63 -5.72
C GLU A 73 3.94 -7.58 -5.79
N ARG A 74 3.25 -7.82 -4.68
CA ARG A 74 1.79 -7.70 -4.63
C ARG A 74 1.32 -6.27 -4.86
N SER A 75 2.05 -5.28 -4.34
CA SER A 75 1.76 -3.87 -4.61
C SER A 75 1.93 -3.53 -6.09
N CYS A 76 2.87 -4.16 -6.82
CA CYS A 76 3.03 -3.97 -8.27
C CYS A 76 1.76 -4.28 -9.08
N MET A 77 0.83 -5.08 -8.55
CA MET A 77 -0.40 -5.44 -9.26
C MET A 77 -1.22 -4.22 -9.68
N ALA A 78 -1.12 -3.11 -8.93
CA ALA A 78 -1.80 -1.85 -9.24
C ALA A 78 -1.36 -1.20 -10.56
N TYR A 79 -0.24 -1.64 -11.15
CA TYR A 79 0.27 -1.11 -12.42
C TYR A 79 0.05 -2.08 -13.57
N CYS A 80 -0.32 -1.57 -14.75
CA CYS A 80 -0.46 -2.33 -15.99
C CYS A 80 0.00 -1.48 -17.16
N LEU A 81 0.80 -2.04 -18.07
CA LEU A 81 1.09 -1.39 -19.35
C LEU A 81 -0.06 -1.63 -20.31
N THR A 82 -0.70 -0.55 -20.74
CA THR A 82 -1.65 -0.60 -21.85
C THR A 82 -0.91 -0.43 -23.17
N GLU A 83 -1.34 -1.16 -24.22
CA GLU A 83 -0.67 -1.15 -25.53
C GLU A 83 -0.69 0.24 -26.21
N ASP A 84 -1.64 1.08 -25.83
CA ASP A 84 -1.84 2.44 -26.34
C ASP A 84 -1.03 3.53 -25.61
N GLY A 85 -0.23 3.15 -24.59
CA GLY A 85 0.49 4.12 -23.75
C GLY A 85 -0.42 4.98 -22.88
N GLY A 86 -1.63 4.49 -22.61
CA GLY A 86 -2.62 5.06 -21.70
C GLY A 86 -2.21 5.02 -20.22
N SER A 87 -3.19 4.93 -19.32
CA SER A 87 -2.91 4.97 -17.87
C SER A 87 -2.08 3.77 -17.42
N LEU A 88 -1.03 4.02 -16.62
CA LEU A 88 -0.22 2.96 -16.02
C LEU A 88 -0.97 2.24 -14.88
N THR A 89 -2.11 2.75 -14.43
CA THR A 89 -2.88 2.18 -13.31
C THR A 89 -3.90 1.15 -13.80
N ASP A 90 -3.96 -0.01 -13.14
CA ASP A 90 -4.99 -1.02 -13.34
C ASP A 90 -6.24 -0.70 -12.51
N GLU A 91 -7.28 -0.15 -13.13
CA GLU A 91 -8.55 0.19 -12.43
C GLU A 91 -9.30 -1.05 -11.91
N GLY A 92 -8.96 -2.26 -12.35
CA GLY A 92 -9.49 -3.51 -11.83
C GLY A 92 -8.97 -3.84 -10.43
N ILE A 93 -7.83 -3.26 -10.03
CA ILE A 93 -7.20 -3.49 -8.73
C ILE A 93 -7.64 -2.39 -7.75
N PRO A 94 -8.30 -2.74 -6.63
CA PRO A 94 -8.62 -1.77 -5.58
C PRO A 94 -7.36 -1.11 -5.03
N SER A 95 -7.42 0.21 -4.80
CA SER A 95 -6.25 0.99 -4.35
C SER A 95 -5.68 0.54 -3.01
N PHE A 96 -6.52 -0.02 -2.13
CA PHE A 96 -6.08 -0.58 -0.84
C PHE A 96 -5.23 -1.85 -0.97
N ASN A 97 -5.11 -2.44 -2.16
CA ASN A 97 -4.17 -3.55 -2.42
C ASN A 97 -2.77 -3.06 -2.84
N PHE A 98 -2.57 -1.74 -2.91
CA PHE A 98 -1.26 -1.12 -3.12
C PHE A 98 -0.76 -0.54 -1.81
N ASP A 99 0.43 -0.93 -1.37
CA ASP A 99 1.08 -0.33 -0.20
C ASP A 99 2.31 0.48 -0.59
N SER A 100 2.39 1.69 -0.04
CA SER A 100 3.63 2.47 -0.01
C SER A 100 4.42 2.08 1.23
N ILE A 101 5.65 1.59 1.06
CA ILE A 101 6.52 1.17 2.18
C ILE A 101 7.68 2.15 2.34
N PHE A 102 7.53 3.10 3.26
CA PHE A 102 8.57 4.07 3.61
C PHE A 102 9.76 3.40 4.29
N GLY A 103 10.97 3.83 3.89
CA GLY A 103 12.24 3.23 4.31
C GLY A 103 12.81 2.21 3.31
N THR A 104 12.16 2.00 2.17
CA THR A 104 12.63 1.13 1.09
C THR A 104 12.82 1.91 -0.21
N GLN A 105 13.56 1.32 -1.15
CA GLN A 105 13.60 1.74 -2.55
C GLN A 105 13.34 0.50 -3.41
N ALA A 106 12.38 0.61 -4.31
CA ALA A 106 12.02 -0.45 -5.24
C ALA A 106 11.90 0.13 -6.65
N ILE A 107 12.26 -0.66 -7.65
CA ILE A 107 12.04 -0.36 -9.06
C ILE A 107 11.04 -1.38 -9.57
N TYR A 108 9.93 -0.90 -10.10
CA TYR A 108 8.91 -1.74 -10.70
C TYR A 108 9.04 -1.71 -12.22
N ASP A 109 9.21 -2.88 -12.83
CA ASP A 109 9.09 -3.05 -14.27
C ASP A 109 7.67 -3.56 -14.58
N PRO A 110 6.76 -2.70 -15.06
CA PRO A 110 5.38 -3.10 -15.36
C PRO A 110 5.27 -4.07 -16.55
N ARG A 111 6.38 -4.37 -17.25
CA ARG A 111 6.45 -5.40 -18.30
C ARG A 111 6.70 -6.80 -17.74
N GLN A 112 7.18 -6.89 -16.50
CA GLN A 112 7.43 -8.17 -15.86
C GLN A 112 6.11 -8.90 -15.62
N THR A 113 6.10 -10.21 -15.84
CA THR A 113 4.95 -11.05 -15.50
C THR A 113 4.68 -10.94 -14.00
N LYS A 114 3.48 -10.47 -13.65
CA LYS A 114 3.01 -10.42 -12.26
C LYS A 114 2.98 -11.85 -11.71
N GLN A 115 3.43 -12.05 -10.47
CA GLN A 115 3.18 -13.32 -9.79
C GLN A 115 1.66 -13.53 -9.68
N ASP A 116 1.19 -14.69 -10.12
CA ASP A 116 -0.21 -15.08 -10.02
C ASP A 116 -0.57 -15.28 -8.55
N ASP A 117 -1.20 -14.27 -7.96
CA ASP A 117 -1.95 -14.43 -6.72
C ASP A 117 -3.38 -14.84 -7.12
N HIS A 118 -3.88 -15.95 -6.56
CA HIS A 118 -5.22 -16.51 -6.82
C HIS A 118 -6.41 -15.59 -6.41
N LEU A 119 -6.17 -14.30 -6.23
CA LEU A 119 -7.10 -13.29 -5.71
C LEU A 119 -7.92 -12.59 -6.81
N ARG A 120 -7.86 -13.05 -8.06
CA ARG A 120 -8.72 -12.58 -9.17
C ARG A 120 -10.15 -13.14 -9.15
N ALA A 121 -10.64 -13.59 -7.99
CA ALA A 121 -12.00 -14.12 -7.81
C ALA A 121 -12.93 -13.10 -7.16
#